data_AF-A0A5S3T386-F1
#
_entry.id   AF-A0A5S3T386-F1
#
_cell.length_a   1.000
_cell.length_b   1.000
_cell.length_c   1.000
_cell.angle_alpha   90.00
_cell.angle_beta   90.00
_cell.angle_gamma   90.00
#
_symmetry.space_group_name_H-M   'P 1'
#
loop_
_entity.id
_entity.type
_entity.pdbx_description
1 polymer ?
#
loop_
_entity_poly.entity_id
_entity_poly.type
_entity_poly.pdbx_seq_one_letter_code
_entity_poly.pdbx_strand_id
1 'polypeptide(L)'
;MLDKKVHSLLLLMPLLISCAAKDVTGDAFAAKIVGKCFQATKDLVIYDVKGSDKDKVSSYSSSYLIVGDPSENQRFTKTGQPVGFVKNREMLLITKVIDFPYGSAGNCWVVKARHKNTKGKLLEIPSCWVWDQPIWIEPLSPIEQKNTDEELLIKAEQLKEVPRDNCSATASK
;
A
#
# COMPACT_ATOMS: atom_id res chain seq x y z
N MET A 1 -42.97 -1.28 -31.36
CA MET A 1 -41.58 -1.27 -31.92
C MET A 1 -40.54 -0.69 -30.94
N LEU A 2 -40.82 -0.65 -29.64
CA LEU A 2 -39.81 -0.55 -28.58
C LEU A 2 -39.61 -1.98 -28.08
N ASP A 3 -38.43 -2.59 -28.26
CA ASP A 3 -37.93 -3.61 -27.31
C ASP A 3 -36.57 -4.24 -27.65
N LYS A 4 -36.00 -3.99 -28.83
CA LYS A 4 -34.71 -4.63 -29.20
C LYS A 4 -33.45 -3.88 -28.78
N LYS A 5 -33.54 -2.58 -28.45
CA LYS A 5 -32.36 -1.78 -28.08
C LYS A 5 -31.97 -1.86 -26.60
N VAL A 6 -32.91 -2.18 -25.71
CA VAL A 6 -32.67 -2.20 -24.25
C VAL A 6 -31.92 -3.47 -23.85
N HIS A 7 -32.20 -4.61 -24.50
CA HIS A 7 -31.52 -5.88 -24.24
C HIS A 7 -30.03 -5.88 -24.61
N SER A 8 -29.61 -5.09 -25.60
CA SER A 8 -28.19 -4.99 -25.98
C SER A 8 -27.36 -4.15 -25.00
N LEU A 9 -27.99 -3.28 -24.21
CA LEU A 9 -27.29 -2.43 -23.25
C LEU A 9 -27.05 -3.15 -21.91
N LEU A 10 -27.94 -4.07 -21.52
CA LEU A 10 -27.81 -4.87 -20.30
C LEU A 10 -26.69 -5.92 -20.36
N LEU A 11 -26.32 -6.38 -21.55
CA LEU A 11 -25.30 -7.42 -21.75
C LEU A 11 -23.85 -6.90 -21.64
N LEU A 12 -23.65 -5.56 -21.63
CA LEU A 12 -22.33 -4.93 -21.50
C LEU A 12 -21.99 -4.47 -20.08
N MET A 13 -22.95 -4.48 -19.15
CA MET A 13 -22.72 -4.07 -17.75
C MET A 13 -21.78 -4.96 -16.92
N PRO A 14 -21.67 -6.30 -17.12
CA PRO A 14 -20.79 -7.09 -16.26
C PRO A 14 -19.28 -6.94 -16.57
N LEU A 15 -18.93 -6.32 -17.71
CA LEU A 15 -17.52 -6.15 -18.13
C LEU A 15 -16.85 -4.89 -17.57
N LEU A 16 -17.58 -4.03 -16.84
CA LEU A 16 -17.07 -2.74 -16.36
C LEU A 16 -16.61 -2.75 -14.88
N ILE A 17 -16.65 -3.89 -14.19
CA ILE A 17 -16.57 -3.93 -12.72
C ILE A 17 -15.13 -4.11 -12.18
N SER A 18 -14.12 -4.38 -13.03
CA SER A 18 -12.78 -4.77 -12.53
C SER A 18 -11.73 -3.66 -12.38
N CYS A 19 -12.08 -2.38 -12.59
CA CYS A 19 -11.10 -1.28 -12.55
C CYS A 19 -11.09 -0.46 -11.25
N ALA A 20 -11.82 -0.89 -10.21
CA ALA A 20 -11.88 -0.16 -8.95
C ALA A 20 -10.87 -0.69 -7.93
N ALA A 21 -10.19 0.22 -7.24
CA ALA A 21 -9.41 -0.12 -6.06
C ALA A 21 -10.31 -0.74 -4.99
N LYS A 22 -9.87 -1.84 -4.38
CA LYS A 22 -10.61 -2.55 -3.33
C LYS A 22 -9.83 -2.47 -2.01
N ASP A 23 -10.52 -2.06 -0.95
CA ASP A 23 -10.01 -2.26 0.41
C ASP A 23 -10.06 -3.75 0.75
N VAL A 24 -8.89 -4.36 0.91
CA VAL A 24 -8.75 -5.79 1.19
C VAL A 24 -8.21 -6.03 2.60
N THR A 25 -8.23 -5.02 3.46
CA THR A 25 -7.67 -5.08 4.83
C THR A 25 -8.24 -6.25 5.64
N GLY A 26 -9.51 -6.62 5.43
CA GLY A 26 -10.17 -7.73 6.12
C GLY A 26 -10.04 -9.09 5.43
N ASP A 27 -9.44 -9.16 4.25
CA ASP A 27 -9.28 -10.42 3.52
C ASP A 27 -8.20 -11.28 4.23
N ALA A 28 -8.38 -12.60 4.26
CA ALA A 28 -7.54 -13.52 5.05
C ALA A 28 -6.04 -13.41 4.74
N PHE A 29 -5.70 -13.06 3.51
CA PHE A 29 -4.31 -12.81 3.11
C PHE A 29 -3.74 -11.52 3.72
N ALA A 30 -4.54 -10.44 3.79
CA ALA A 30 -4.10 -9.15 4.29
C ALA A 30 -3.98 -9.20 5.81
N ALA A 31 -4.82 -10.01 6.46
CA ALA A 31 -4.75 -10.30 7.88
C ALA A 31 -3.36 -10.82 8.32
N LYS A 32 -2.55 -11.38 7.42
CA LYS A 32 -1.17 -11.80 7.71
C LYS A 32 -0.21 -10.62 7.92
N ILE A 33 -0.51 -9.42 7.39
CA ILE A 33 0.33 -8.21 7.59
C ILE A 33 -0.39 -7.09 8.32
N VAL A 34 -1.72 -7.01 8.22
CA VAL A 34 -2.53 -6.04 8.94
C VAL A 34 -2.41 -6.32 10.43
N GLY A 35 -2.13 -5.28 11.20
CA GLY A 35 -1.89 -5.38 12.63
C GLY A 35 -0.44 -5.76 12.97
N LYS A 36 0.41 -6.16 12.02
CA LYS A 36 1.84 -6.34 12.29
C LYS A 36 2.55 -5.01 12.49
N CYS A 37 3.56 -5.05 13.35
CA CYS A 37 4.35 -3.87 13.72
C CYS A 37 5.80 -4.04 13.26
N PHE A 38 6.36 -2.95 12.73
CA PHE A 38 7.69 -2.91 12.18
C PHE A 38 8.50 -1.80 12.82
N GLN A 39 9.70 -2.14 13.26
CA GLN A 39 10.68 -1.19 13.73
C GLN A 39 11.56 -0.74 12.56
N ALA A 40 11.72 0.57 12.39
CA ALA A 40 12.71 1.12 11.48
C ALA A 40 14.13 0.79 12.00
N THR A 41 14.98 0.23 11.15
CA THR A 41 16.36 -0.14 11.50
C THR A 41 17.36 1.01 11.27
N LYS A 42 16.93 2.05 10.55
CA LYS A 42 17.67 3.26 10.21
C LYS A 42 16.72 4.46 10.15
N ASP A 43 17.26 5.66 10.01
CA ASP A 43 16.46 6.87 9.78
C ASP A 43 15.89 6.84 8.35
N LEU A 44 14.56 7.00 8.24
CA LEU A 44 13.82 7.06 6.98
C LEU A 44 13.17 8.43 6.83
N VAL A 45 12.89 8.81 5.59
CA VAL A 45 12.28 10.09 5.24
C VAL A 45 10.81 9.88 4.89
N ILE A 46 9.95 10.77 5.35
CA ILE A 46 8.54 10.83 4.97
C ILE A 46 8.40 11.87 3.87
N TYR A 47 7.89 11.46 2.72
CA TYR A 47 7.64 12.32 1.57
C TYR A 47 6.16 12.57 1.38
N ASP A 48 5.78 13.81 1.09
CA ASP A 48 4.47 14.21 0.58
C ASP A 48 4.54 14.23 -0.96
N VAL A 49 3.92 13.24 -1.61
CA VAL A 49 3.95 13.07 -3.07
C VAL A 49 2.69 13.68 -3.68
N LYS A 50 2.86 14.65 -4.59
CA LYS A 50 1.77 15.33 -5.28
C LYS A 50 1.95 15.30 -6.80
N GLY A 51 0.85 15.24 -7.53
CA GLY A 51 0.80 15.34 -8.99
C GLY A 51 1.33 14.12 -9.75
N SER A 52 1.71 13.05 -9.08
CA SER A 52 2.11 11.79 -9.73
C SER A 52 0.88 10.92 -10.08
N ASP A 53 1.05 9.94 -10.96
CA ASP A 53 -0.04 8.97 -11.19
C ASP A 53 -0.36 8.17 -9.92
N LYS A 54 0.66 7.97 -9.06
CA LYS A 54 0.50 7.44 -7.71
C LYS A 54 -0.33 8.37 -6.81
N ASP A 55 -0.18 9.68 -6.90
CA ASP A 55 -1.04 10.66 -6.21
C ASP A 55 -2.51 10.54 -6.68
N LYS A 56 -2.76 10.49 -7.99
CA LYS A 56 -4.14 10.32 -8.50
C LYS A 56 -4.80 9.05 -7.98
N VAL A 57 -4.04 7.96 -7.85
CA VAL A 57 -4.52 6.69 -7.28
C VAL A 57 -4.69 6.76 -5.76
N SER A 58 -3.70 7.27 -5.05
CA SER A 58 -3.71 7.38 -3.60
C SER A 58 -4.78 8.34 -3.08
N SER A 59 -5.32 9.21 -3.95
CA SER A 59 -6.42 10.12 -3.63
C SER A 59 -7.71 9.42 -3.21
N TYR A 60 -7.98 8.25 -3.78
CA TYR A 60 -9.10 7.39 -3.38
C TYR A 60 -8.91 6.75 -1.99
N SER A 61 -7.71 6.84 -1.41
CA SER A 61 -7.31 6.09 -0.22
C SER A 61 -6.83 6.95 0.97
N SER A 62 -7.09 8.26 0.94
CA SER A 62 -7.04 9.16 2.12
C SER A 62 -5.69 9.27 2.86
N SER A 63 -4.56 9.34 2.15
CA SER A 63 -3.28 9.96 2.59
C SER A 63 -2.18 9.71 1.54
N TYR A 64 -1.28 10.69 1.33
CA TYR A 64 -0.19 10.70 0.33
C TYR A 64 1.22 10.74 0.92
N LEU A 65 1.34 10.40 2.20
CA LEU A 65 2.66 10.29 2.82
C LEU A 65 3.25 8.93 2.47
N ILE A 66 4.46 8.90 1.93
CA ILE A 66 5.21 7.67 1.69
C ILE A 66 6.49 7.68 2.51
N VAL A 67 6.84 6.54 3.11
CA VAL A 67 8.14 6.37 3.76
C VAL A 67 9.17 5.88 2.75
N GLY A 68 10.37 6.43 2.82
CA GLY A 68 11.46 6.12 1.92
C GLY A 68 12.81 6.11 2.60
N ASP A 69 13.76 5.39 2.02
CA ASP A 69 15.15 5.36 2.46
C ASP A 69 15.93 6.35 1.57
N PRO A 70 16.52 7.41 2.14
CA PRO A 70 17.23 8.42 1.36
C PRO A 70 18.49 7.87 0.67
N SER A 71 18.99 6.70 1.06
CA SER A 71 20.11 6.03 0.38
C SER A 71 19.67 5.23 -0.86
N GLU A 72 18.37 5.01 -1.05
CA GLU A 72 17.82 4.28 -2.19
C GLU A 72 17.40 5.23 -3.31
N ASN A 73 17.57 4.81 -4.57
CA ASN A 73 17.11 5.56 -5.73
C ASN A 73 15.60 5.36 -5.97
N GLN A 74 14.79 5.86 -5.05
CA GLN A 74 13.34 5.69 -5.07
C GLN A 74 12.67 6.62 -6.07
N ARG A 75 11.82 6.07 -6.96
CA ARG A 75 11.17 6.85 -8.05
C ARG A 75 10.39 8.07 -7.55
N PHE A 76 9.70 7.95 -6.43
CA PHE A 76 8.87 9.02 -5.87
C PHE A 76 9.69 10.18 -5.29
N THR A 77 11.00 10.03 -5.04
CA THR A 77 11.85 11.14 -4.56
C THR A 77 11.97 12.28 -5.58
N LYS A 78 11.71 12.01 -6.87
CA LYS A 78 11.68 13.02 -7.93
C LYS A 78 10.49 13.97 -7.84
N THR A 79 9.39 13.52 -7.24
CA THR A 79 8.10 14.25 -7.19
C THR A 79 7.64 14.51 -5.76
N GLY A 80 8.20 13.82 -4.78
CA GLY A 80 7.88 13.93 -3.37
C GLY A 80 8.70 15.01 -2.66
N GLN A 81 8.03 15.79 -1.83
CA GLN A 81 8.68 16.76 -0.94
C GLN A 81 8.90 16.13 0.44
N PRO A 82 10.11 16.21 1.02
CA PRO A 82 10.35 15.69 2.37
C PRO A 82 9.60 16.54 3.40
N VAL A 83 8.79 15.89 4.24
CA VAL A 83 7.93 16.56 5.24
C VAL A 83 8.15 16.04 6.66
N GLY A 84 8.97 15.01 6.84
CA GLY A 84 9.26 14.45 8.15
C GLY A 84 10.17 13.22 8.08
N PHE A 85 10.29 12.53 9.21
CA PHE A 85 11.16 11.37 9.36
C PHE A 85 10.49 10.29 10.21
N VAL A 86 10.86 9.04 9.92
CA VAL A 86 10.72 7.91 10.84
C VAL A 86 12.13 7.64 11.36
N LYS A 87 12.37 7.92 12.65
CA LYS A 87 13.71 7.73 13.24
C LYS A 87 14.01 6.26 13.45
N ASN A 88 15.30 5.92 13.48
CA ASN A 88 15.75 4.59 13.87
C ASN A 88 15.07 4.16 15.18
N ARG A 89 14.63 2.91 15.23
CA ARG A 89 13.86 2.26 16.30
C ARG A 89 12.42 2.72 16.46
N GLU A 90 11.94 3.68 15.68
CA GLU A 90 10.53 4.04 15.67
C GLU A 90 9.68 2.98 14.99
N MET A 91 8.42 2.91 15.39
CA MET A 91 7.50 1.85 15.00
C MET A 91 6.53 2.32 13.92
N LEU A 92 6.23 1.41 13.01
CA LEU A 92 5.22 1.50 11.96
C LEU A 92 4.23 0.36 12.17
N LEU A 93 2.95 0.68 12.33
CA LEU A 93 1.88 -0.33 12.46
C LEU A 93 1.12 -0.42 11.14
N ILE A 94 1.19 -1.55 10.44
CA ILE A 94 0.36 -1.75 9.25
C ILE A 94 -1.10 -1.82 9.67
N THR A 95 -1.95 -1.00 9.06
CA THR A 95 -3.37 -0.91 9.42
C THR A 95 -4.31 -1.06 8.23
N LYS A 96 -3.78 -0.93 7.00
CA LYS A 96 -4.61 -0.95 5.81
C LYS A 96 -3.84 -1.51 4.62
N VAL A 97 -4.54 -2.31 3.82
CA VAL A 97 -4.03 -2.89 2.57
C VAL A 97 -5.10 -2.68 1.50
N ILE A 98 -4.68 -2.15 0.36
CA ILE A 98 -5.57 -1.87 -0.76
C ILE A 98 -5.04 -2.62 -1.98
N ASP A 99 -5.94 -3.35 -2.62
CA ASP A 99 -5.70 -3.99 -3.91
C ASP A 99 -6.06 -2.99 -5.01
N PHE A 100 -5.07 -2.51 -5.74
CA PHE A 100 -5.23 -1.49 -6.75
C PHE A 100 -5.03 -2.06 -8.16
N PRO A 101 -6.06 -2.04 -9.03
CA PRO A 101 -5.93 -2.56 -10.38
C PRO A 101 -5.12 -1.62 -11.26
N TYR A 102 -4.10 -2.15 -11.95
CA TYR A 102 -3.26 -1.43 -12.91
C TYR A 102 -3.42 -1.97 -14.34
N GLY A 103 -4.68 -2.10 -14.77
CA GLY A 103 -5.05 -2.54 -16.11
C GLY A 103 -4.52 -3.93 -16.46
N SER A 104 -3.98 -4.09 -17.67
CA SER A 104 -3.43 -5.38 -18.14
C SER A 104 -2.15 -5.80 -17.43
N ALA A 105 -1.52 -4.89 -16.67
CA ALA A 105 -0.32 -5.18 -15.91
C ALA A 105 -0.63 -6.00 -14.64
N GLY A 106 -1.91 -6.12 -14.27
CA GLY A 106 -2.37 -6.81 -13.08
C GLY A 106 -2.62 -5.83 -11.94
N ASN A 107 -2.54 -6.32 -10.70
CA ASN A 107 -2.82 -5.51 -9.53
C ASN A 107 -1.55 -5.13 -8.77
N CYS A 108 -1.62 -4.00 -8.07
CA CYS A 108 -0.61 -3.48 -7.16
C CYS A 108 -1.16 -3.42 -5.75
N TRP A 109 -0.31 -3.67 -4.77
CA TRP A 109 -0.68 -3.54 -3.37
C TRP A 109 -0.22 -2.20 -2.85
N VAL A 110 -1.12 -1.53 -2.13
CA VAL A 110 -0.83 -0.30 -1.41
C VAL A 110 -0.92 -0.62 0.08
N VAL A 111 0.25 -0.79 0.70
CA VAL A 111 0.37 -1.10 2.12
C VAL A 111 0.51 0.18 2.92
N LYS A 112 -0.37 0.35 3.91
CA LYS A 112 -0.44 1.57 4.71
C LYS A 112 -0.24 1.30 6.20
N ALA A 113 0.65 2.10 6.79
CA ALA A 113 1.01 2.05 8.18
C ALA A 113 0.71 3.35 8.91
N ARG A 114 0.56 3.24 10.22
CA ARG A 114 0.50 4.38 11.14
C ARG A 114 1.86 4.65 11.72
N HIS A 115 2.11 5.93 11.97
CA HIS A 115 3.27 6.41 12.68
C HIS A 115 2.84 7.57 13.58
N LYS A 116 3.51 7.72 14.73
CA LYS A 116 3.14 8.73 15.74
C LYS A 116 3.28 10.17 15.22
N ASN A 117 4.15 10.44 14.24
CA ASN A 117 4.44 11.80 13.79
C ASN A 117 3.57 12.26 12.60
N THR A 118 2.61 11.45 12.14
CA THR A 118 1.87 11.74 10.91
C THR A 118 0.52 12.41 11.14
N LYS A 119 0.21 12.84 12.37
CA LYS A 119 -1.01 13.56 12.74
C LYS A 119 -2.29 12.85 12.23
N GLY A 120 -2.33 11.52 12.33
CA GLY A 120 -3.45 10.69 11.90
C GLY A 120 -3.46 10.29 10.42
N LYS A 121 -2.55 10.84 9.60
CA LYS A 121 -2.36 10.40 8.21
C LYS A 121 -1.65 9.05 8.15
N LEU A 122 -2.03 8.19 7.21
CA LEU A 122 -1.33 6.93 6.97
C LEU A 122 -0.07 7.16 6.12
N LEU A 123 1.00 6.44 6.44
CA LEU A 123 2.19 6.31 5.62
C LEU A 123 2.04 5.10 4.71
N GLU A 124 2.23 5.30 3.42
CA GLU A 124 2.44 4.21 2.49
C GLU A 124 3.85 3.64 2.65
N ILE A 125 3.95 2.32 2.70
CA ILE A 125 5.22 1.59 2.64
C ILE A 125 5.42 1.15 1.18
N PRO A 126 6.63 1.31 0.60
CA PRO A 126 6.91 0.86 -0.76
C PRO A 126 6.50 -0.59 -1.00
N SER A 127 5.45 -0.82 -1.78
CA SER A 127 4.84 -2.15 -1.97
C SER A 127 4.29 -2.42 -3.37
N CYS A 128 4.13 -1.38 -4.20
CA CYS A 128 3.61 -1.54 -5.55
C CYS A 128 4.75 -1.64 -6.56
N TRP A 129 4.87 -2.80 -7.20
CA TRP A 129 5.92 -3.08 -8.19
C TRP A 129 5.92 -2.15 -9.42
N VAL A 130 4.79 -1.48 -9.71
CA VAL A 130 4.69 -0.51 -10.80
C VAL A 130 5.37 0.82 -10.43
N TRP A 131 5.12 1.33 -9.22
CA TRP A 131 5.54 2.68 -8.81
C TRP A 131 6.78 2.69 -7.93
N ASP A 132 6.96 1.66 -7.12
CA ASP A 132 7.97 1.59 -6.07
C ASP A 132 9.15 0.75 -6.53
N GLN A 133 10.33 1.37 -6.49
CA GLN A 133 11.59 0.68 -6.66
C GLN A 133 12.61 1.31 -5.70
N PRO A 134 13.20 0.55 -4.76
CA PRO A 134 12.89 -0.85 -4.48
C PRO A 134 11.53 -1.04 -3.78
N ILE A 135 11.02 -2.27 -3.83
CA ILE A 135 9.82 -2.72 -3.12
C ILE A 135 10.27 -3.24 -1.75
N TRP A 136 9.62 -2.78 -0.69
CA TRP A 136 9.95 -3.19 0.68
C TRP A 136 9.09 -4.34 1.17
N ILE A 137 7.81 -4.32 0.79
CA ILE A 137 6.85 -5.39 1.08
C ILE A 137 6.38 -5.92 -0.26
N GLU A 138 6.86 -7.10 -0.62
CA GLU A 138 6.45 -7.75 -1.86
C GLU A 138 5.26 -8.67 -1.56
N PRO A 139 4.06 -8.36 -2.07
CA PRO A 139 3.02 -9.36 -2.16
C PRO A 139 3.46 -10.44 -3.16
N LEU A 140 3.25 -11.70 -2.80
CA LEU A 140 3.17 -12.77 -3.80
C LEU A 140 2.19 -12.31 -4.90
N SER A 141 2.36 -12.70 -6.16
CA SER A 141 1.37 -12.33 -7.16
C SER A 141 0.00 -12.93 -6.81
N PRO A 142 -1.14 -12.31 -7.19
CA PRO A 142 -2.47 -12.88 -6.94
C PRO A 142 -2.67 -14.31 -7.48
N ILE A 143 -1.87 -14.74 -8.45
CA ILE A 143 -1.86 -16.11 -9.01
C ILE A 143 -1.10 -17.06 -8.07
N GLU A 144 0.05 -16.65 -7.56
CA GLU A 144 0.81 -17.41 -6.55
C GLU A 144 0.01 -17.51 -5.25
N GLN A 145 -0.71 -16.46 -4.87
CA GLN A 145 -1.59 -16.43 -3.68
C GLN A 145 -2.73 -17.46 -3.71
N LYS A 146 -3.20 -17.88 -4.89
CA LYS A 146 -4.24 -18.93 -4.99
C LYS A 146 -3.70 -20.34 -4.74
N ASN A 147 -2.39 -20.51 -4.84
CA ASN A 147 -1.74 -21.82 -4.88
C ASN A 147 -0.73 -22.04 -3.75
N THR A 148 -0.53 -21.07 -2.86
CA THR A 148 0.45 -21.18 -1.77
C THR A 148 -0.08 -20.62 -0.44
N ASP A 149 0.36 -21.22 0.66
CA ASP A 149 0.22 -20.66 2.01
C ASP A 149 1.35 -19.66 2.34
N GLU A 150 2.19 -19.33 1.36
CA GLU A 150 3.42 -18.57 1.57
C GLU A 150 3.12 -17.14 2.07
N GLU A 151 4.02 -16.65 2.91
CA GLU A 151 3.86 -15.36 3.57
C GLU A 151 4.35 -14.19 2.67
N LEU A 152 3.80 -13.00 2.91
CA LEU A 152 4.30 -11.75 2.35
C LEU A 152 5.78 -11.58 2.73
N LEU A 153 6.63 -11.40 1.72
CA LEU A 153 8.07 -11.26 1.92
C LEU A 153 8.40 -9.79 2.19
N ILE A 154 8.92 -9.54 3.39
CA ILE A 154 9.53 -8.24 3.70
C ILE A 154 10.97 -8.31 3.22
N LYS A 155 11.23 -7.65 2.10
CA LYS A 155 12.56 -7.59 1.48
C LYS A 155 13.39 -6.38 1.94
N ALA A 156 12.84 -5.59 2.86
CA ALA A 156 13.46 -4.37 3.34
C ALA A 156 14.34 -4.60 4.56
N GLU A 157 15.65 -4.36 4.42
CA GLU A 157 16.55 -4.24 5.57
C GLU A 157 16.17 -3.06 6.49
N GLN A 158 15.38 -2.11 5.97
CA GLN A 158 14.88 -0.93 6.65
C GLN A 158 13.87 -1.25 7.76
N LEU A 159 13.19 -2.41 7.67
CA LEU A 159 12.06 -2.76 8.54
C LEU A 159 12.30 -4.12 9.19
N LYS A 160 12.21 -4.16 10.52
CA LYS A 160 12.27 -5.38 11.30
C LYS A 160 10.93 -5.63 11.98
N GLU A 161 10.32 -6.80 11.74
CA GLU A 161 9.10 -7.19 12.46
C GLU A 161 9.38 -7.26 13.97
N VAL A 162 8.45 -6.73 14.77
CA VAL A 162 8.49 -6.81 16.23
C VAL A 162 7.15 -7.32 16.77
N PRO A 163 7.15 -7.99 17.94
CA PRO A 163 5.91 -8.43 18.58
C PRO A 163 4.91 -7.30 18.75
N ARG A 164 3.62 -7.58 18.49
CA ARG A 164 2.57 -6.56 18.48
C ARG A 164 2.42 -5.82 19.81
N ASP A 165 2.65 -6.50 20.93
CA ASP A 165 2.56 -5.95 22.28
C ASP A 165 3.63 -4.88 22.54
N ASN A 166 4.71 -4.87 21.76
CA ASN A 166 5.79 -3.89 21.86
C ASN A 166 5.61 -2.70 20.89
N CYS A 167 4.46 -2.64 20.20
CA CYS A 167 4.24 -1.63 19.17
C CYS A 167 3.80 -0.30 19.77
N SER A 168 4.70 0.69 19.74
CA SER A 168 4.41 2.07 20.17
C SER A 168 3.73 2.94 19.10
N ALA A 169 3.53 2.40 17.89
CA ALA A 169 2.73 3.06 16.86
C ALA A 169 1.25 3.00 17.26
N THR A 170 0.63 4.17 17.45
CA THR A 170 -0.73 4.29 17.97
C THR A 170 -1.76 3.66 17.02
N ALA A 171 -2.43 2.60 17.46
CA ALA A 171 -3.71 2.17 16.89
C ALA A 171 -4.80 3.17 17.32
N SER A 172 -5.74 3.51 16.44
CA SER A 172 -6.92 4.27 16.87
C SER A 172 -7.72 3.32 17.74
N LYS A 173 -8.14 3.82 18.91
CA LYS A 173 -9.37 3.36 19.52
C LYS A 173 -10.53 3.65 18.58
#